data_AF-A0A9E3Z8T1-F1
#
_entry.id   AF-A0A9E3Z8T1-F1
#
_cell.length_a   1.000
_cell.length_b   1.000
_cell.length_c   1.000
_cell.angle_alpha   90.00
_cell.angle_beta   90.00
_cell.angle_gamma   90.00
#
_symmetry.space_group_name_H-M   'P 1'
#
loop_
_entity.id
_entity.type
_entity.pdbx_description
1 polymer ?
#
loop_
_entity_poly.entity_id
_entity_poly.type
_entity_poly.pdbx_seq_one_letter_code
_entity_poly.pdbx_strand_id
1 'polypeptide(L)'
;MTFPTPVNDNRDGLEEAPASFYALESLPTRMRRAEPGRVEGIVTAAVLAATAFRLRDEDGLVLSLRRLTDAVAAFDAEQDAA
;
A
#
# COMPACT_ATOMS: atom_id res chain seq x y z
N MET A 1 20.09 -42.12 39.17
CA MET A 1 20.87 -41.76 37.97
C MET A 1 19.88 -41.36 36.87
N THR A 2 20.26 -40.35 36.07
CA THR A 2 19.56 -39.75 34.91
C THR A 2 18.65 -38.54 35.20
N PHE A 3 19.18 -37.35 34.91
CA PHE A 3 18.46 -36.22 34.28
C PHE A 3 18.83 -36.25 32.79
N PRO A 4 17.94 -35.98 31.82
CA PRO A 4 17.64 -34.60 31.34
C PRO A 4 16.17 -34.46 30.81
N THR A 5 15.57 -33.35 30.37
CA THR A 5 15.91 -31.98 29.92
C THR A 5 14.60 -31.12 29.96
N PRO A 6 14.63 -29.80 29.71
CA PRO A 6 13.74 -28.82 30.34
C PRO A 6 12.40 -28.65 29.62
N VAL A 7 11.32 -28.46 30.38
CA VAL A 7 10.14 -27.77 29.85
C VAL A 7 10.48 -26.29 29.91
N ASN A 8 10.94 -25.77 28.77
CA ASN A 8 11.12 -24.36 28.53
C ASN A 8 9.73 -23.71 28.59
N ASP A 9 9.45 -23.00 29.69
CA ASP A 9 8.28 -22.14 29.87
C ASP A 9 8.46 -20.86 29.05
N ASN A 10 8.62 -21.02 27.73
CA ASN A 10 8.57 -19.93 26.76
C ASN A 10 7.12 -19.77 26.30
N ARG A 11 6.30 -19.23 27.19
CA ARG A 11 5.20 -18.34 26.79
C ARG A 11 5.61 -16.96 27.26
N ASP A 12 6.75 -16.48 26.79
CA ASP A 12 6.82 -15.59 25.62
C ASP A 12 5.69 -14.57 25.70
N GLY A 13 6.10 -13.36 26.10
CA GLY A 13 5.26 -12.20 26.15
C GLY A 13 4.48 -12.08 24.84
N LEU A 14 3.20 -11.79 24.99
CA LEU A 14 2.41 -11.16 23.96
C LEU A 14 3.00 -9.76 23.74
N GLU A 15 4.20 -9.67 23.16
CA GLU A 15 4.54 -8.54 22.33
C GLU A 15 3.50 -8.59 21.20
N GLU A 16 2.57 -7.63 21.25
CA GLU A 16 1.75 -7.27 20.10
C GLU A 16 2.68 -7.08 18.91
N ALA A 17 2.82 -8.12 18.08
CA ALA A 17 3.37 -7.96 16.75
C ALA A 17 2.52 -6.87 16.07
N PRO A 18 3.11 -5.77 15.58
CA PRO A 18 2.34 -4.73 14.91
C PRO A 18 1.60 -5.39 13.77
N ALA A 19 0.28 -5.14 13.70
CA ALA A 19 -0.63 -5.60 12.68
C ALA A 19 0.10 -5.81 11.36
N SER A 20 0.36 -7.08 11.14
CA SER A 20 1.28 -7.67 10.19
C SER A 20 1.29 -6.94 8.85
N PHE A 21 2.48 -6.50 8.44
CA PHE A 21 2.86 -6.03 7.10
C PHE A 21 2.40 -6.95 5.95
N TYR A 22 1.91 -8.15 6.30
CA TYR A 22 1.37 -9.19 5.43
C TYR A 22 -0.11 -9.02 5.06
N ALA A 23 -0.82 -8.01 5.58
CA ALA A 23 -2.18 -7.69 5.11
C ALA A 23 -2.24 -7.21 3.63
N LEU A 24 -1.08 -7.03 2.99
CA LEU A 24 -0.97 -6.75 1.56
C LEU A 24 -1.27 -7.96 0.66
N GLU A 25 -1.28 -9.19 1.20
CA GLU A 25 -1.56 -10.39 0.39
C GLU A 25 -3.04 -10.54 -0.02
N SER A 26 -3.94 -9.78 0.60
CA SER A 26 -5.38 -9.81 0.28
C SER A 26 -5.84 -8.70 -0.67
N LEU A 27 -4.91 -7.88 -1.18
CA LEU A 27 -5.25 -6.95 -2.26
C LEU A 27 -5.52 -7.77 -3.52
N PRO A 28 -6.70 -7.64 -4.16
CA PRO A 28 -7.00 -8.40 -5.36
C PRO A 28 -5.92 -8.13 -6.41
N THR A 29 -5.11 -9.15 -6.69
CA THR A 29 -4.00 -9.17 -7.65
C THR A 29 -4.51 -9.10 -9.10
N ARG A 30 -5.40 -8.16 -9.40
CA ARG A 30 -5.76 -7.77 -10.77
C ARG A 30 -4.83 -6.70 -11.32
N MET A 31 -3.63 -6.55 -10.77
CA MET A 31 -2.52 -5.94 -11.51
C MET A 31 -2.06 -6.94 -12.57
N ARG A 32 -2.87 -7.15 -13.61
CA ARG A 32 -2.38 -7.47 -14.95
C ARG A 32 -1.25 -6.49 -15.17
N ARG A 33 0.00 -6.97 -15.22
CA ARG A 33 1.24 -6.18 -15.31
C ARG A 33 0.98 -4.93 -16.15
N ALA A 34 0.65 -3.82 -15.49
CA ALA A 34 0.24 -2.64 -16.20
C ALA A 34 1.51 -2.11 -16.83
N GLU A 35 1.48 -1.86 -18.14
CA GLU A 35 2.62 -1.29 -18.82
C GLU A 35 3.02 -0.02 -18.05
N PRO A 36 4.29 0.17 -17.68
CA PRO A 36 4.70 1.22 -16.73
C PRO A 36 4.15 2.61 -17.09
N GLY A 37 4.06 2.93 -18.38
CA GLY A 37 3.50 4.18 -18.86
C GLY A 37 1.99 4.36 -18.62
N ARG A 38 1.22 3.27 -18.50
CA ARG A 38 -0.24 3.35 -18.22
C ARG A 38 -0.56 3.75 -16.79
N VAL A 39 0.34 3.46 -15.83
CA VAL A 39 0.12 3.78 -14.41
C VAL A 39 0.89 5.01 -13.93
N GLU A 40 1.76 5.57 -14.79
CA GLU A 40 2.63 6.71 -14.45
C GLU A 40 1.86 7.92 -13.92
N GLY A 41 0.70 8.23 -14.52
CA GLY A 41 -0.17 9.32 -14.09
C GLY A 41 -0.73 9.13 -12.67
N ILE A 42 -1.17 7.91 -12.36
CA ILE A 42 -1.69 7.54 -11.04
C ILE A 42 -0.59 7.63 -9.99
N VAL A 43 0.59 7.05 -10.28
CA VAL A 43 1.74 7.06 -9.36
C VAL A 43 2.22 8.48 -9.10
N THR A 44 2.36 9.29 -10.15
CA THR A 44 2.76 10.70 -10.02
C THR A 44 1.80 11.48 -9.13
N ALA A 45 0.48 11.35 -9.37
CA ALA A 45 -0.52 12.05 -8.56
C ALA A 45 -0.52 11.58 -7.10
N ALA A 46 -0.34 10.28 -6.85
CA ALA A 46 -0.25 9.72 -5.50
C ALA A 46 0.99 10.23 -4.74
N VAL A 47 2.14 10.31 -5.40
CA VAL A 47 3.38 10.87 -4.81
C VAL A 47 3.21 12.36 -4.48
N LEU A 48 2.56 13.12 -5.36
CA LEU A 48 2.26 14.54 -5.10
C LEU A 48 1.32 14.70 -3.90
N ALA A 49 0.27 13.88 -3.80
CA ALA A 49 -0.64 13.91 -2.65
C ALA A 49 0.09 13.59 -1.34
N ALA A 50 0.94 12.56 -1.32
CA ALA A 50 1.76 12.22 -0.15
C ALA A 50 2.73 13.35 0.24
N THR A 51 3.32 14.01 -0.76
CA THR A 51 4.23 15.15 -0.55
C THR A 51 3.49 16.36 0.03
N ALA A 52 2.35 16.73 -0.56
CA ALA A 52 1.53 17.84 -0.09
C ALA A 52 1.02 17.61 1.35
N PHE A 53 0.57 16.38 1.64
CA PHE A 53 0.18 16.00 2.99
C PHE A 53 1.33 16.17 4.00
N ARG A 54 2.53 15.70 3.65
CA ARG A 54 3.72 15.83 4.51
C ARG A 54 4.11 17.29 4.75
N LEU A 55 3.93 18.15 3.75
CA LEU A 55 4.21 19.58 3.84
C LEU A 55 3.07 20.38 4.49
N ARG A 56 1.94 19.75 4.82
CA ARG A 56 0.70 20.42 5.28
C ARG A 56 0.22 21.48 4.29
N ASP A 57 0.45 21.23 3.00
CA ASP A 57 -0.06 22.03 1.89
C ASP A 57 -1.47 21.54 1.55
N GLU A 58 -2.48 22.19 2.13
CA GLU A 58 -3.89 21.81 1.97
C GLU A 58 -4.37 21.99 0.52
N ASP A 59 -3.99 23.10 -0.13
CA ASP A 59 -4.35 23.38 -1.52
C ASP A 59 -3.67 22.38 -2.47
N GLY A 60 -2.38 22.11 -2.25
CA GLY A 60 -1.63 21.11 -3.01
C GLY A 60 -2.17 19.70 -2.83
N LEU A 61 -2.66 19.37 -1.62
CA LEU A 61 -3.28 18.07 -1.35
C LEU A 61 -4.59 17.91 -2.11
N VAL A 62 -5.49 18.91 -2.05
CA VAL A 62 -6.76 18.89 -2.77
C VAL A 62 -6.53 18.79 -4.27
N LEU A 63 -5.57 19.56 -4.81
CA LEU A 63 -5.22 19.51 -6.23
C LEU A 63 -4.68 18.14 -6.65
N SER A 64 -3.79 17.55 -5.84
CA SER A 64 -3.19 16.25 -6.14
C SER A 64 -4.20 15.11 -6.06
N LEU A 65 -5.14 15.16 -5.11
CA LEU A 65 -6.23 14.19 -5.01
C LEU A 65 -7.18 14.26 -6.21
N ARG A 66 -7.52 15.46 -6.69
CA ARG A 66 -8.31 15.63 -7.93
C ARG A 66 -7.59 14.99 -9.13
N ARG A 67 -6.30 15.29 -9.29
CA ARG A 67 -5.47 14.70 -10.36
C ARG A 67 -5.39 13.18 -10.25
N LEU A 68 -5.36 12.64 -9.03
CA LEU A 68 -5.37 11.20 -8.81
C LEU A 68 -6.70 10.58 -9.26
N THR A 69 -7.83 11.20 -8.93
CA THR A 69 -9.15 10.78 -9.41
C THR A 69 -9.22 10.81 -10.94
N ASP A 70 -8.75 11.88 -11.58
CA ASP A 70 -8.74 12.00 -13.04
C ASP A 70 -7.86 10.92 -13.69
N ALA A 71 -6.68 10.66 -13.13
CA ALA A 71 -5.76 9.64 -13.63
C ALA A 71 -6.33 8.22 -13.51
N VAL A 72 -7.03 7.91 -12.41
CA VAL A 72 -7.70 6.61 -12.25
C VAL A 72 -8.85 6.47 -13.25
N ALA A 73 -9.67 7.51 -13.43
CA ALA A 73 -10.76 7.49 -14.41
C ALA A 73 -10.24 7.28 -15.85
N ALA A 74 -9.13 7.93 -16.22
CA ALA A 74 -8.49 7.73 -17.51
C ALA A 74 -7.96 6.30 -17.68
N PHE A 75 -7.31 5.76 -16.65
CA PHE A 75 -6.81 4.39 -16.65
C PHE A 75 -7.93 3.37 -16.81
N ASP A 76 -9.04 3.52 -16.08
CA ASP A 76 -10.19 2.63 -16.17
C ASP A 76 -10.80 2.67 -17.58
N ALA A 77 -10.93 3.86 -18.17
CA ALA A 77 -11.39 4.02 -19.56
C ALA A 77 -10.46 3.34 -20.58
N GLU A 78 -9.14 3.38 -20.38
CA GLU A 78 -8.16 2.67 -21.21
C GLU A 78 -8.22 1.15 -21.05
N GLN A 79 -8.56 0.65 -19.85
CA GLN A 79 -8.73 -0.78 -19.59
C GLN A 79 -10.01 -1.32 -20.22
N ASP A 80 -11.11 -0.56 -20.15
CA ASP A 80 -12.40 -0.94 -20.74
C ASP A 80 -12.35 -0.94 -22.28
N ALA A 81 -11.45 -0.16 -22.88
CA ALA A 81 -11.26 -0.08 -24.32
C ALA A 81 -10.33 -1.14 -24.92
N ALA A 82 -9.68 -1.99 -24.10
CA ALA A 82 -8.59 -2.90 -24.50
C ALA A 82 -8.93 -4.40 -24.37
#